data_AF-A0A813G5I2-F1
#
_entry.id   AF-A0A813G5I2-F1
#
_cell.length_a   1.000
_cell.length_b   1.000
_cell.length_c   1.000
_cell.angle_alpha   90.00
_cell.angle_beta   90.00
_cell.angle_gamma   90.00
#
_symmetry.space_group_name_H-M   'P 1'
#
loop_
_entity.id
_entity.type
_entity.pdbx_description
1 polymer ?
#
loop_
_entity_poly.entity_id
_entity_poly.type
_entity_poly.pdbx_seq_one_letter_code
_entity_poly.pdbx_strand_id
1 'polypeptide(L)'
;LRANEHGHFKTGDPDSVRSLADFLGLDAEIVQARIDEIDADHNGFVTFAEFALWADRHTRNVPLGLAGVAPKSRRQEGMPSYWTTTPAMKDTAEEELSPGGSGARRGLPPGIYSQEQLDQANSLIDLAKFGKWTTLMESLTLRRISSMSGRRTESMAAYFGGKEAVGVLRQLVALEADVHGSPSHHRINKNARQREESAHAILDATKMARWEELFQKLQLCPDLVNARPEPREYAALHQAAFHGDVAVLQRLVDEFKADVCLRSKSGQFQALLQDVHKSHNNWTRDRRRATDGEVEDESTPVPQGYEFVAAFRNENAALWRTYQINREIVKGRCEHNASFQQWVPWTASGTKTVTLQGRLDFELEAGANEWFLFHASIPEALRGIARTGFKMANVAKGADSTGGGLYGEGTYFSDSITKVDEYARKRVALGAEFEGCRTAALCRVIGGRHFYTDSDIEQSDKSQFKLGALQGEYHSTAGDRLKLKNIFREYVVYDGSHAYLEYIIYYKRLGIDEKYC
;
A
#
# COMPACT_ATOMS: atom_id res chain seq x y z
N LEU A 1 10.69 20.60 12.32
CA LEU A 1 11.10 20.03 11.01
C LEU A 1 10.83 21.06 9.92
N ARG A 2 11.81 21.41 9.10
CA ARG A 2 11.62 22.16 7.85
C ARG A 2 11.19 21.21 6.74
N ALA A 3 10.01 20.62 6.86
CA ALA A 3 9.36 19.99 5.71
C ALA A 3 8.67 21.08 4.89
N ASN A 4 8.51 20.87 3.57
CA ASN A 4 7.62 21.73 2.79
C ASN A 4 6.17 21.58 3.27
N GLU A 5 5.27 22.45 2.82
CA GLU A 5 3.85 22.39 3.19
C GLU A 5 3.17 21.07 2.76
N HIS A 6 3.84 20.28 1.92
CA HIS A 6 3.43 18.97 1.45
C HIS A 6 4.10 17.81 2.20
N GLY A 7 4.78 18.08 3.33
CA GLY A 7 5.34 17.06 4.20
C GLY A 7 6.56 16.33 3.64
N HIS A 8 7.18 16.88 2.59
CA HIS A 8 8.44 16.37 2.06
C HIS A 8 9.63 17.10 2.66
N PHE A 9 10.68 16.33 2.92
CA PHE A 9 11.93 16.81 3.47
C PHE A 9 13.05 16.65 2.45
N LYS A 10 13.65 17.74 1.97
CA LYS A 10 14.68 17.66 0.92
C LYS A 10 16.01 17.19 1.52
N THR A 11 16.53 16.05 1.06
CA THR A 11 17.72 15.41 1.67
C THR A 11 19.03 16.13 1.37
N GLY A 12 19.11 16.81 0.23
CA GLY A 12 20.27 17.60 -0.18
C GLY A 12 20.32 19.05 0.36
N ASP A 13 19.36 19.46 1.19
CA ASP A 13 19.35 20.79 1.80
C ASP A 13 19.92 20.75 3.23
N PRO A 14 21.09 21.37 3.50
CA PRO A 14 21.72 21.35 4.82
C PRO A 14 20.83 21.93 5.94
N ASP A 15 19.97 22.89 5.61
CA ASP A 15 19.03 23.48 6.58
C ASP A 15 17.93 22.51 6.96
N SER A 16 17.43 21.75 5.99
CA SER A 16 16.51 20.65 6.23
C SER A 16 17.17 19.62 7.14
N VAL A 17 18.37 19.11 6.79
CA VAL A 17 19.12 18.11 7.60
C VAL A 17 19.35 18.56 9.03
N ARG A 18 19.78 19.81 9.23
CA ARG A 18 19.89 20.40 10.58
C ARG A 18 18.57 20.42 11.33
N SER A 19 17.47 20.82 10.67
CA SER A 19 16.15 20.85 11.31
C SER A 19 15.64 19.47 11.73
N LEU A 20 15.95 18.43 10.96
CA LEU A 20 15.63 17.04 11.34
C LEU A 20 16.51 16.57 12.50
N ALA A 21 17.80 16.89 12.47
CA ALA A 21 18.74 16.58 13.54
C ALA A 21 18.32 17.23 14.87
N ASP A 22 17.97 18.52 14.85
CA ASP A 22 17.45 19.27 16.00
C ASP A 22 16.17 18.65 16.58
N PHE A 23 15.29 18.16 15.70
CA PHE A 23 14.06 17.48 16.09
C PHE A 23 14.32 16.12 16.74
N LEU A 24 15.27 15.36 16.20
CA LEU A 24 15.69 14.06 16.73
C LEU A 24 16.57 14.18 17.98
N GLY A 25 17.12 15.37 18.25
CA GLY A 25 18.15 15.56 19.27
C GLY A 25 19.45 14.83 18.94
N LEU A 26 19.79 14.75 17.64
CA LEU A 26 21.01 14.12 17.12
C LEU A 26 21.89 15.17 16.44
N ASP A 27 23.17 14.83 16.23
CA ASP A 27 24.07 15.66 15.42
C ASP A 27 23.67 15.61 13.94
N ALA A 28 23.75 16.76 13.26
CA ALA A 28 23.41 16.86 11.84
C ALA A 28 24.28 15.96 10.96
N GLU A 29 25.54 15.75 11.33
CA GLU A 29 26.44 14.82 10.64
C GLU A 29 25.97 13.36 10.74
N ILE A 30 25.42 12.95 11.89
CA ILE A 30 24.86 11.61 12.09
C ILE A 30 23.60 11.42 11.24
N VAL A 31 22.72 12.43 11.21
CA VAL A 31 21.52 12.40 10.37
C VAL A 31 21.90 12.40 8.89
N GLN A 32 22.86 13.22 8.47
CA GLN A 32 23.37 13.26 7.09
C GLN A 32 23.96 11.91 6.67
N ALA A 33 24.74 11.26 7.53
CA ALA A 33 25.35 9.96 7.26
C ALA A 33 24.33 8.82 7.11
N ARG A 34 23.10 9.03 7.58
CA ARG A 34 22.00 8.05 7.49
C ARG A 34 20.84 8.51 6.62
N ILE A 35 20.95 9.66 5.96
CA ILE A 35 19.82 10.23 5.21
C ILE A 35 19.38 9.29 4.09
N ASP A 36 20.32 8.57 3.48
CA ASP A 36 20.07 7.57 2.44
C ASP A 36 19.33 6.33 2.98
N GLU A 37 19.43 6.04 4.28
CA GLU A 37 18.62 5.01 4.93
C GLU A 37 17.17 5.45 5.13
N ILE A 38 16.96 6.77 5.25
CA ILE A 38 15.64 7.39 5.43
C ILE A 38 14.97 7.57 4.07
N ASP A 39 15.67 8.15 3.08
CA ASP A 39 15.23 8.31 1.67
C ASP A 39 15.33 6.97 0.94
N ALA A 40 14.41 6.08 1.30
CA ALA A 40 14.45 4.69 0.89
C ALA A 40 14.25 4.56 -0.62
N ASP A 41 13.50 5.46 -1.27
CA ASP A 41 13.25 5.41 -2.71
C ASP A 41 14.28 6.19 -3.56
N HIS A 42 15.20 6.92 -2.91
CA HIS A 42 16.26 7.73 -3.49
C HIS A 42 15.73 8.80 -4.47
N ASN A 43 14.61 9.43 -4.12
CA ASN A 43 14.03 10.50 -4.94
C ASN A 43 14.60 11.89 -4.58
N GLY A 44 15.40 12.00 -3.52
CA GLY A 44 15.97 13.24 -3.00
C GLY A 44 15.10 13.93 -1.94
N PHE A 45 14.02 13.27 -1.53
CA PHE A 45 13.06 13.73 -0.54
C PHE A 45 12.70 12.59 0.41
N VAL A 46 12.58 12.91 1.69
CA VAL A 46 12.04 12.01 2.71
C VAL A 46 10.60 12.39 2.98
N THR A 47 9.71 11.42 2.84
CA THR A 47 8.31 11.51 3.27
C THR A 47 8.17 11.27 4.77
N PHE A 48 7.05 11.69 5.35
CA PHE A 48 6.72 11.31 6.73
C PHE A 48 6.64 9.79 6.91
N ALA A 49 6.17 9.04 5.91
CA ALA A 49 6.05 7.59 5.99
C ALA A 49 7.43 6.89 6.01
N GLU A 50 8.37 7.37 5.22
CA GLU A 50 9.76 6.91 5.22
C GLU A 50 10.46 7.22 6.53
N PHE A 51 10.31 8.46 7.02
CA PHE A 51 10.79 8.83 8.34
C PHE A 51 10.16 7.97 9.44
N ALA A 52 8.85 7.73 9.38
CA ALA A 52 8.14 6.89 10.34
C ALA A 52 8.66 5.45 10.32
N LEU A 53 8.93 4.87 9.14
CA LEU A 53 9.55 3.55 9.01
C LEU A 53 10.96 3.52 9.61
N TRP A 54 11.78 4.50 9.26
CA TRP A 54 13.15 4.59 9.77
C TRP A 54 13.15 4.74 11.28
N ALA A 55 12.31 5.63 11.81
CA ALA A 55 12.13 5.83 13.24
C ALA A 55 11.61 4.54 13.89
N ASP A 56 10.71 3.80 13.25
CA ASP A 56 10.21 2.53 13.77
C ASP A 56 11.34 1.49 13.89
N ARG A 57 12.31 1.47 12.97
CA ARG A 57 13.49 0.58 13.08
C ARG A 57 14.43 0.99 14.21
N HIS A 58 14.59 2.29 14.45
CA HIS A 58 15.63 2.84 15.32
C HIS A 58 15.12 3.30 16.69
N THR A 59 13.81 3.37 16.89
CA THR A 59 13.16 3.85 18.13
C THR A 59 12.06 2.88 18.56
N ARG A 60 11.62 2.98 19.83
CA ARG A 60 10.53 2.14 20.35
C ARG A 60 9.18 2.85 20.23
N ASN A 61 8.36 2.43 19.26
CA ASN A 61 6.92 2.73 19.16
C ASN A 61 6.56 4.23 19.08
N VAL A 62 6.88 4.90 17.97
CA VAL A 62 6.34 6.26 17.71
C VAL A 62 4.84 6.14 17.35
N PRO A 63 3.91 6.69 18.16
CA PRO A 63 2.50 6.73 17.79
C PRO A 63 2.30 7.73 16.65
N LEU A 64 1.75 7.27 15.52
CA LEU A 64 1.60 8.09 14.30
C LEU A 64 0.33 8.96 14.30
N GLY A 65 -0.63 8.72 15.19
CA GLY A 65 -1.87 9.49 15.25
C GLY A 65 -2.82 9.35 14.05
N LEU A 66 -2.58 8.37 13.17
CA LEU A 66 -3.40 8.10 11.98
C LEU A 66 -4.43 7.01 12.28
N ALA A 67 -5.73 7.35 12.21
CA ALA A 67 -6.85 6.48 12.59
C ALA A 67 -6.91 5.16 11.81
N GLY A 68 -6.31 5.09 10.61
CA GLY A 68 -6.25 3.89 9.77
C GLY A 68 -4.98 3.04 9.90
N VAL A 69 -3.98 3.44 10.71
CA VAL A 69 -2.68 2.75 10.77
C VAL A 69 -2.42 2.16 12.15
N ALA A 70 -2.48 0.83 12.26
CA ALA A 70 -2.28 0.14 13.54
C ALA A 70 -0.88 0.41 14.16
N PRO A 71 -0.75 0.55 15.50
CA PRO A 71 0.55 0.69 16.17
C PRO A 71 1.49 -0.50 15.90
N LYS A 72 2.81 -0.29 15.94
CA LYS A 72 3.81 -1.35 15.71
C LYS A 72 3.65 -2.52 16.68
N SER A 73 3.45 -2.23 17.97
CA SER A 73 3.29 -3.24 19.02
C SER A 73 2.17 -4.25 18.73
N ARG A 74 1.05 -3.78 18.17
CA ARG A 74 -0.10 -4.62 17.79
C ARG A 74 0.18 -5.50 16.56
N ARG A 75 1.12 -5.10 15.70
CA ARG A 75 1.52 -5.87 14.51
C ARG A 75 2.59 -6.91 14.78
N GLN A 76 3.51 -6.62 15.70
CA GLN A 76 4.53 -7.57 16.12
C GLN A 76 3.97 -8.68 17.03
N GLU A 77 2.72 -8.55 17.48
CA GLU A 77 2.04 -9.58 18.23
C GLU A 77 1.87 -10.83 17.36
N GLY A 78 2.72 -11.83 17.57
CA GLY A 78 2.75 -13.08 16.82
C GLY A 78 3.57 -13.07 15.52
N MET A 79 4.24 -11.96 15.16
CA MET A 79 5.07 -11.87 13.95
C MET A 79 6.56 -11.67 14.27
N PRO A 80 7.49 -12.36 13.58
CA PRO A 80 8.92 -12.12 13.73
C PRO A 80 9.30 -10.69 13.34
N SER A 81 10.27 -10.09 14.05
CA SER A 81 10.65 -8.68 13.85
C SER A 81 11.01 -8.32 12.41
N TYR A 82 11.68 -9.25 11.70
CA TYR A 82 12.10 -9.07 10.31
C TYR A 82 10.94 -8.96 9.30
N TRP A 83 9.72 -9.39 9.66
CA TRP A 83 8.52 -9.19 8.82
C TRP A 83 8.00 -7.75 8.88
N THR A 84 8.36 -7.01 9.93
CA THR A 84 7.86 -5.65 10.19
C THR A 84 8.85 -4.56 9.81
N THR A 85 10.00 -4.94 9.24
CA THR A 85 11.08 -4.03 8.86
C THR A 85 11.57 -4.38 7.46
N THR A 86 11.60 -3.40 6.55
CA THR A 86 12.25 -3.63 5.23
C THR A 86 13.72 -3.96 5.47
N PRO A 87 14.27 -5.02 4.87
CA PRO A 87 15.68 -5.36 5.02
C PRO A 87 16.57 -4.18 4.63
N ALA A 88 17.63 -3.91 5.39
CA ALA A 88 18.75 -3.12 4.88
C ALA A 88 19.38 -3.89 3.71
N MET A 89 19.87 -3.19 2.67
CA MET A 89 20.69 -3.85 1.66
C MET A 89 21.91 -4.46 2.35
N LYS A 90 22.00 -5.78 2.38
CA LYS A 90 23.32 -6.41 2.33
C LYS A 90 23.66 -6.54 0.85
N ASP A 91 24.80 -6.00 0.45
CA ASP A 91 25.43 -6.42 -0.79
C ASP A 91 25.43 -7.94 -0.80
N THR A 92 24.87 -8.52 -1.86
CA THR A 92 24.74 -9.97 -1.99
C THR A 92 26.13 -10.58 -2.19
N ALA A 93 26.81 -10.88 -1.09
CA ALA A 93 27.83 -11.90 -0.99
C ALA A 93 27.90 -12.40 0.46
N GLU A 94 27.59 -13.69 0.62
CA GLU A 94 27.91 -14.54 1.77
C GLU A 94 27.14 -14.33 3.09
N GLU A 95 26.23 -15.27 3.39
CA GLU A 95 25.93 -15.62 4.78
C GLU A 95 25.56 -17.11 4.90
N GLU A 96 26.44 -17.89 5.54
CA GLU A 96 26.15 -19.21 6.12
C GLU A 96 25.79 -19.10 7.62
N LEU A 97 24.98 -20.06 8.08
CA LEU A 97 24.33 -20.22 9.40
C LEU A 97 25.34 -20.43 10.57
N SER A 98 25.12 -20.03 11.83
CA SER A 98 24.21 -20.64 12.85
C SER A 98 24.40 -19.94 14.26
N PRO A 99 23.93 -20.44 15.45
CA PRO A 99 23.05 -19.66 16.35
C PRO A 99 23.48 -19.50 17.82
N GLY A 100 22.73 -18.67 18.59
CA GLY A 100 22.45 -18.91 20.01
C GLY A 100 22.75 -17.78 21.01
N GLY A 101 21.78 -17.45 21.87
CA GLY A 101 22.01 -16.70 23.11
C GLY A 101 20.79 -15.99 23.71
N SER A 102 20.22 -16.56 24.78
CA SER A 102 19.07 -16.06 25.57
C SER A 102 19.45 -14.99 26.61
N GLY A 103 18.57 -14.03 26.91
CA GLY A 103 18.71 -13.09 28.04
C GLY A 103 17.38 -12.55 28.57
N ALA A 104 17.21 -12.59 29.89
CA ALA A 104 15.95 -12.43 30.64
C ALA A 104 15.39 -10.99 30.76
N ARG A 105 14.06 -10.89 30.90
CA ARG A 105 13.30 -9.64 31.16
C ARG A 105 13.19 -9.32 32.66
N ARG A 106 13.36 -8.05 33.04
CA ARG A 106 12.79 -7.46 34.26
C ARG A 106 11.84 -6.33 33.87
N GLY A 107 10.62 -6.36 34.41
CA GLY A 107 9.61 -5.30 34.24
C GLY A 107 9.71 -4.22 35.31
N LEU A 108 9.16 -3.04 35.01
CA LEU A 108 8.88 -1.92 35.92
C LEU A 108 7.69 -1.09 35.36
N PRO A 109 7.04 -0.21 36.17
CA PRO A 109 5.58 -0.11 36.35
C PRO A 109 4.92 1.09 35.62
N PRO A 110 3.57 1.23 35.62
CA PRO A 110 2.87 2.22 34.81
C PRO A 110 2.57 3.53 35.55
N GLY A 111 2.50 4.63 34.81
CA GLY A 111 1.93 5.92 35.24
C GLY A 111 1.59 6.76 34.01
N ILE A 112 0.37 7.30 33.93
CA ILE A 112 -0.22 7.94 32.74
C ILE A 112 -0.62 9.40 33.04
N TYR A 113 -0.52 10.22 31.99
CA TYR A 113 -0.79 11.65 31.78
C TYR A 113 -2.27 12.09 31.98
N SER A 114 -2.52 13.41 32.08
CA SER A 114 -3.83 14.04 32.37
C SER A 114 -4.71 14.34 31.13
N GLN A 115 -6.01 14.60 31.32
CA GLN A 115 -6.98 14.88 30.23
C GLN A 115 -6.70 16.16 29.44
N GLU A 116 -6.15 17.20 30.07
CA GLU A 116 -5.69 18.39 29.34
C GLU A 116 -4.46 18.04 28.47
N GLN A 117 -3.62 17.09 28.89
CA GLN A 117 -2.53 16.55 28.07
C GLN A 117 -3.05 15.65 26.94
N LEU A 118 -4.21 15.01 27.10
CA LEU A 118 -4.89 14.23 26.06
C LEU A 118 -5.67 15.12 25.08
N ASP A 119 -6.34 16.18 25.53
CA ASP A 119 -7.00 17.16 24.68
C ASP A 119 -5.98 18.04 23.93
N GLN A 120 -4.84 18.36 24.58
CA GLN A 120 -3.69 18.96 23.90
C GLN A 120 -3.02 17.97 22.95
N ALA A 121 -2.92 16.67 23.27
CA ALA A 121 -2.40 15.67 22.33
C ALA A 121 -3.32 15.51 21.11
N ASN A 122 -4.63 15.52 21.29
CA ASN A 122 -5.62 15.47 20.21
C ASN A 122 -5.61 16.74 19.36
N SER A 123 -5.42 17.93 19.97
CA SER A 123 -5.22 19.19 19.24
C SER A 123 -3.90 19.22 18.45
N LEU A 124 -2.82 18.62 18.97
CA LEU A 124 -1.54 18.47 18.25
C LEU A 124 -1.63 17.44 17.11
N ILE A 125 -2.41 16.37 17.30
CA ILE A 125 -2.74 15.38 16.26
C ILE A 125 -3.54 16.04 15.13
N ASP A 126 -4.48 16.91 15.46
CA ASP A 126 -5.25 17.65 14.45
C ASP A 126 -4.38 18.69 13.72
N LEU A 127 -3.49 19.41 14.40
CA LEU A 127 -2.51 20.30 13.75
C LEU A 127 -1.56 19.56 12.79
N ALA A 128 -1.15 18.33 13.14
CA ALA A 128 -0.34 17.46 12.30
C ALA A 128 -1.13 16.92 11.08
N LYS A 129 -2.41 16.58 11.26
CA LYS A 129 -3.31 16.17 10.17
C LYS A 129 -3.56 17.30 9.15
N PHE A 130 -3.57 18.56 9.59
CA PHE A 130 -3.84 19.72 8.74
C PHE A 130 -2.59 20.41 8.17
N GLY A 131 -1.40 19.81 8.28
CA GLY A 131 -0.17 20.36 7.70
C GLY A 131 0.33 21.67 8.33
N LYS A 132 -0.19 22.05 9.52
CA LYS A 132 0.20 23.29 10.23
C LYS A 132 1.45 23.08 11.09
N TRP A 133 2.55 22.73 10.43
CA TRP A 133 3.80 22.33 11.06
C TRP A 133 4.48 23.43 11.87
N THR A 134 4.34 24.70 11.47
CA THR A 134 4.89 25.85 12.23
C THR A 134 4.22 26.00 13.60
N THR A 135 2.88 25.94 13.66
CA THR A 135 2.11 26.03 14.91
C THR A 135 2.32 24.83 15.84
N LEU A 136 2.44 23.64 15.25
CA LEU A 136 2.80 22.42 15.97
C LEU A 136 4.20 22.54 16.62
N MET A 137 5.17 23.07 15.86
CA MET A 137 6.54 23.25 16.33
C MET A 137 6.67 24.38 17.37
N GLU A 138 5.92 25.47 17.25
CA GLU A 138 5.87 26.55 18.26
C GLU A 138 5.31 26.05 19.59
N SER A 139 4.25 25.23 19.55
CA SER A 139 3.64 24.63 20.75
C SER A 139 4.56 23.62 21.45
N LEU A 140 5.36 22.87 20.70
CA LEU A 140 6.35 21.95 21.24
C LEU A 140 7.61 22.67 21.76
N THR A 141 8.00 23.79 21.12
CA THR A 141 9.12 24.64 21.55
C THR A 141 8.83 25.32 22.89
N LEU A 142 7.61 25.83 23.10
CA LEU A 142 7.18 26.40 24.38
C LEU A 142 7.20 25.38 25.53
N ARG A 143 6.96 24.09 25.24
CA ARG A 143 7.07 22.99 26.22
C ARG A 143 8.52 22.64 26.57
N ARG A 144 9.45 22.69 25.59
CA ARG A 144 10.90 22.47 25.81
C ARG A 144 11.52 23.52 26.73
N ILE A 145 10.96 24.73 26.74
CA ILE A 145 11.38 25.83 27.64
C ILE A 145 10.89 25.59 29.09
N SER A 146 9.75 24.91 29.28
CA SER A 146 9.21 24.59 30.61
C SER A 146 9.91 23.42 31.32
N SER A 147 10.72 22.62 30.61
CA SER A 147 11.50 21.51 31.20
C SER A 147 12.92 21.92 31.64
N MET A 148 13.28 23.20 31.55
CA MET A 148 14.58 23.70 32.03
C MET A 148 14.47 24.24 33.46
N SER A 149 15.32 23.72 34.34
CA SER A 149 15.31 23.91 35.79
C SER A 149 15.25 25.37 36.27
N GLY A 150 14.22 25.67 37.09
CA GLY A 150 14.35 26.22 38.44
C GLY A 150 15.13 27.52 38.64
N ARG A 151 14.44 28.66 38.42
CA ARG A 151 14.38 29.89 39.26
C ARG A 151 13.98 31.08 38.37
N ARG A 152 12.69 31.17 38.05
CA ARG A 152 12.01 32.40 37.57
C ARG A 152 10.47 32.25 37.49
N THR A 153 9.90 31.21 38.09
CA THR A 153 8.47 30.86 37.97
C THR A 153 7.57 31.59 38.96
N GLU A 154 8.12 32.15 40.04
CA GLU A 154 7.31 32.84 41.06
C GLU A 154 6.80 34.23 40.62
N SER A 155 7.35 34.79 39.53
CA SER A 155 6.90 36.10 39.00
C SER A 155 5.76 36.02 37.97
N MET A 156 5.43 34.84 37.43
CA MET A 156 4.38 34.69 36.41
C MET A 156 3.14 33.93 36.88
N ALA A 157 3.22 33.21 38.00
CA ALA A 157 2.08 32.53 38.61
C ALA A 157 1.03 33.50 39.22
N ALA A 158 1.37 34.79 39.35
CA ALA A 158 0.44 35.84 39.78
C ALA A 158 -0.48 36.33 38.64
N TYR A 159 -0.29 35.92 37.39
CA TYR A 159 -1.02 36.50 36.25
C TYR A 159 -2.23 35.67 35.76
N PHE A 160 -2.36 34.38 36.08
CA PHE A 160 -3.47 33.55 35.57
C PHE A 160 -4.01 32.54 36.59
N GLY A 161 -4.70 33.03 37.61
CA GLY A 161 -5.27 32.23 38.70
C GLY A 161 -6.35 31.21 38.28
N GLY A 162 -6.50 30.16 39.09
CA GLY A 162 -7.64 29.24 38.97
C GLY A 162 -7.55 28.03 39.92
N LYS A 163 -7.82 28.24 41.22
CA LYS A 163 -7.83 27.18 42.25
C LYS A 163 -9.06 26.24 42.20
N GLU A 164 -10.06 26.53 41.37
CA GLU A 164 -11.32 25.76 41.31
C GLU A 164 -11.25 24.49 40.43
N ALA A 165 -10.30 24.42 39.49
CA ALA A 165 -10.10 23.24 38.63
C ALA A 165 -9.70 21.96 39.40
N VAL A 166 -9.15 22.13 40.62
CA VAL A 166 -8.62 21.04 41.44
C VAL A 166 -9.74 20.19 42.08
N GLY A 167 -10.94 20.74 42.27
CA GLY A 167 -12.08 20.03 42.89
C GLY A 167 -12.80 19.09 41.92
N VAL A 168 -12.98 19.52 40.68
CA VAL A 168 -13.70 18.77 39.62
C VAL A 168 -12.89 17.55 39.16
N LEU A 169 -11.56 17.67 39.16
CA LEU A 169 -10.61 16.60 38.84
C LEU A 169 -10.71 15.36 39.75
N ARG A 170 -11.23 15.48 40.98
CA ARG A 170 -11.36 14.32 41.89
C ARG A 170 -12.59 13.45 41.61
N GLN A 171 -13.65 14.01 41.05
CA GLN A 171 -14.90 13.28 40.81
C GLN A 171 -14.92 12.53 39.47
N LEU A 172 -14.20 13.01 38.46
CA LEU A 172 -14.17 12.40 37.12
C LEU A 172 -13.23 11.17 37.03
N VAL A 173 -12.21 11.10 37.89
CA VAL A 173 -11.29 9.94 38.01
C VAL A 173 -12.01 8.67 38.47
N ALA A 174 -13.19 8.78 39.11
CA ALA A 174 -13.98 7.62 39.50
C ALA A 174 -14.79 6.98 38.34
N LEU A 175 -14.96 7.68 37.20
CA LEU A 175 -15.85 7.25 36.12
C LEU A 175 -15.15 6.54 34.95
N GLU A 176 -13.85 6.77 34.73
CA GLU A 176 -13.13 6.26 33.55
C GLU A 176 -12.43 4.91 33.79
N ALA A 177 -12.20 4.53 35.06
CA ALA A 177 -11.68 3.21 35.42
C ALA A 177 -12.63 2.06 35.03
N ASP A 178 -13.90 2.34 34.75
CA ASP A 178 -14.89 1.35 34.29
C ASP A 178 -14.82 1.06 32.78
N VAL A 179 -14.18 1.90 31.96
CA VAL A 179 -14.28 1.80 30.48
C VAL A 179 -13.14 1.00 29.84
N HIS A 180 -11.94 0.96 30.43
CA HIS A 180 -10.77 0.25 29.84
C HIS A 180 -10.54 -1.16 30.41
N GLY A 181 -11.40 -1.59 31.33
CA GLY A 181 -11.69 -3.02 31.56
C GLY A 181 -12.80 -3.58 30.66
N SER A 182 -13.26 -2.84 29.64
CA SER A 182 -14.47 -3.21 28.92
C SER A 182 -14.25 -4.43 27.99
N PRO A 183 -15.08 -5.50 28.10
CA PRO A 183 -14.98 -6.74 27.32
C PRO A 183 -15.04 -6.61 25.79
N SER A 184 -15.27 -5.41 25.25
CA SER A 184 -15.71 -5.14 23.87
C SER A 184 -14.61 -5.33 22.81
N HIS A 185 -13.40 -4.81 23.03
CA HIS A 185 -12.33 -4.89 22.02
C HIS A 185 -11.67 -6.28 21.90
N HIS A 186 -11.51 -7.00 23.02
CA HIS A 186 -11.08 -8.40 22.99
C HIS A 186 -12.13 -9.29 22.30
N ARG A 187 -13.42 -8.95 22.43
CA ARG A 187 -14.53 -9.59 21.72
C ARG A 187 -14.43 -9.42 20.20
N ILE A 188 -14.08 -8.23 19.70
CA ILE A 188 -14.01 -7.96 18.26
C ILE A 188 -12.95 -8.85 17.58
N ASN A 189 -11.76 -8.96 18.16
CA ASN A 189 -10.68 -9.77 17.57
C ASN A 189 -10.97 -11.28 17.67
N LYS A 190 -11.60 -11.72 18.77
CA LYS A 190 -12.07 -13.10 18.94
C LYS A 190 -13.15 -13.46 17.91
N ASN A 191 -14.07 -12.54 17.63
CA ASN A 191 -15.15 -12.76 16.65
C ASN A 191 -14.60 -12.88 15.22
N ALA A 192 -13.61 -12.07 14.83
CA ALA A 192 -13.00 -12.14 13.51
C ALA A 192 -12.33 -13.50 13.27
N ARG A 193 -11.49 -13.93 14.23
CA ARG A 193 -10.82 -15.22 14.19
C ARG A 193 -11.81 -16.39 14.17
N GLN A 194 -12.84 -16.36 15.03
CA GLN A 194 -13.85 -17.41 15.08
C GLN A 194 -14.64 -17.51 13.77
N ARG A 195 -14.87 -16.37 13.11
CA ARG A 195 -15.54 -16.33 11.80
C ARG A 195 -14.66 -16.89 10.69
N GLU A 196 -13.36 -16.60 10.70
CA GLU A 196 -12.38 -17.19 9.78
C GLU A 196 -12.28 -18.71 9.96
N GLU A 197 -12.15 -19.18 11.20
CA GLU A 197 -12.17 -20.61 11.54
C GLU A 197 -13.47 -21.28 11.06
N SER A 198 -14.62 -20.61 11.19
CA SER A 198 -15.90 -21.09 10.68
C SER A 198 -15.92 -21.18 9.15
N ALA A 199 -15.36 -20.19 8.45
CA ALA A 199 -15.28 -20.19 6.99
C ALA A 199 -14.39 -21.34 6.49
N HIS A 200 -13.26 -21.61 7.15
CA HIS A 200 -12.43 -22.78 6.85
C HIS A 200 -13.18 -24.09 7.06
N ALA A 201 -13.89 -24.23 8.20
CA ALA A 201 -14.64 -25.44 8.51
C ALA A 201 -15.79 -25.71 7.51
N ILE A 202 -16.47 -24.67 7.04
CA ILE A 202 -17.48 -24.75 5.96
C ILE A 202 -16.84 -25.33 4.69
N LEU A 203 -15.69 -24.79 4.28
CA LEU A 203 -15.02 -25.22 3.05
C LEU A 203 -14.43 -26.63 3.16
N ASP A 204 -13.95 -27.04 4.33
CA ASP A 204 -13.49 -28.40 4.56
C ASP A 204 -14.64 -29.42 4.52
N ALA A 205 -15.77 -29.11 5.14
CA ALA A 205 -16.98 -29.94 5.03
C ALA A 205 -17.42 -30.08 3.56
N THR A 206 -17.40 -28.97 2.81
CA THR A 206 -17.77 -28.96 1.39
C THR A 206 -16.80 -29.80 0.54
N LYS A 207 -15.49 -29.62 0.76
CA LYS A 207 -14.44 -30.37 0.04
C LYS A 207 -14.57 -31.88 0.27
N MET A 208 -14.95 -32.29 1.48
CA MET A 208 -15.16 -33.69 1.87
C MET A 208 -16.57 -34.23 1.57
N ALA A 209 -17.40 -33.47 0.83
CA ALA A 209 -18.79 -33.83 0.52
C ALA A 209 -19.68 -34.13 1.75
N ARG A 210 -19.40 -33.48 2.89
CA ARG A 210 -20.20 -33.61 4.12
C ARG A 210 -21.32 -32.56 4.14
N TRP A 211 -22.32 -32.76 3.29
CA TRP A 211 -23.36 -31.76 3.02
C TRP A 211 -24.21 -31.40 4.24
N GLU A 212 -24.58 -32.36 5.08
CA GLU A 212 -25.35 -32.09 6.29
C GLU A 212 -24.57 -31.21 7.28
N GLU A 213 -23.28 -31.52 7.49
CA GLU A 213 -22.39 -30.69 8.31
C GLU A 213 -22.22 -29.28 7.70
N LEU A 214 -22.06 -29.18 6.38
CA LEU A 214 -22.01 -27.90 5.66
C LEU A 214 -23.25 -27.04 5.96
N PHE A 215 -24.45 -27.60 5.77
CA PHE A 215 -25.68 -26.85 5.94
C PHE A 215 -25.94 -26.47 7.40
N GLN A 216 -25.58 -27.32 8.37
CA GLN A 216 -25.62 -26.96 9.79
C GLN A 216 -24.73 -25.76 10.10
N LYS A 217 -23.51 -25.72 9.54
CA LYS A 217 -22.60 -24.57 9.73
C LYS A 217 -23.12 -23.32 9.02
N LEU A 218 -23.67 -23.44 7.81
CA LEU A 218 -24.25 -22.30 7.08
C LEU A 218 -25.53 -21.77 7.72
N GLN A 219 -26.33 -22.60 8.40
CA GLN A 219 -27.46 -22.12 9.19
C GLN A 219 -27.02 -21.19 10.34
N LEU A 220 -25.86 -21.46 10.94
CA LEU A 220 -25.27 -20.61 11.97
C LEU A 220 -24.65 -19.34 11.39
N CYS A 221 -24.02 -19.45 10.22
CA CYS A 221 -23.26 -18.36 9.58
C CYS A 221 -23.58 -18.26 8.07
N PRO A 222 -24.79 -17.85 7.67
CA PRO A 222 -25.22 -17.91 6.27
C PRO A 222 -24.45 -16.96 5.36
N ASP A 223 -23.93 -15.85 5.90
CA ASP A 223 -23.11 -14.89 5.15
C ASP A 223 -21.76 -15.46 4.68
N LEU A 224 -21.37 -16.64 5.18
CA LEU A 224 -20.13 -17.32 4.81
C LEU A 224 -20.25 -18.24 3.59
N VAL A 225 -21.43 -18.36 2.97
CA VAL A 225 -21.62 -19.25 1.80
C VAL A 225 -20.68 -18.93 0.63
N ASN A 226 -20.37 -17.64 0.44
CA ASN A 226 -19.48 -17.13 -0.60
C ASN A 226 -18.06 -16.86 -0.09
N ALA A 227 -17.75 -17.21 1.17
CA ALA A 227 -16.46 -16.93 1.78
C ALA A 227 -15.34 -17.78 1.17
N ARG A 228 -14.15 -17.17 1.05
CA ARG A 228 -12.92 -17.78 0.55
C ARG A 228 -11.72 -17.29 1.38
N PRO A 229 -11.62 -17.66 2.67
CA PRO A 229 -10.48 -17.28 3.51
C PRO A 229 -9.19 -17.82 2.90
N GLU A 230 -8.08 -17.13 3.05
CA GLU A 230 -6.79 -17.62 2.56
C GLU A 230 -6.41 -18.94 3.25
N PRO A 231 -5.88 -19.97 2.55
CA PRO A 231 -5.42 -19.97 1.15
C PRO A 231 -6.46 -20.54 0.16
N ARG A 232 -7.77 -20.44 0.44
CA ARG A 232 -8.81 -21.15 -0.32
C ARG A 232 -9.12 -20.46 -1.64
N GLU A 233 -8.96 -21.20 -2.73
CA GLU A 233 -9.27 -20.76 -4.10
C GLU A 233 -10.78 -20.75 -4.41
N TYR A 234 -11.49 -21.74 -3.85
CA TYR A 234 -12.87 -22.09 -4.19
C TYR A 234 -13.80 -21.85 -3.01
N ALA A 235 -14.97 -21.27 -3.29
CA ALA A 235 -16.07 -21.16 -2.31
C ALA A 235 -16.87 -22.49 -2.22
N ALA A 236 -17.87 -22.54 -1.33
CA ALA A 236 -18.69 -23.74 -1.15
C ALA A 236 -19.40 -24.16 -2.47
N LEU A 237 -19.96 -23.18 -3.21
CA LEU A 237 -20.64 -23.43 -4.48
C LEU A 237 -19.75 -24.12 -5.53
N HIS A 238 -18.49 -23.72 -5.62
CA HIS A 238 -17.51 -24.30 -6.56
C HIS A 238 -17.23 -25.77 -6.24
N GLN A 239 -17.04 -26.08 -4.95
CA GLN A 239 -16.77 -27.45 -4.50
C GLN A 239 -18.00 -28.34 -4.72
N ALA A 240 -19.20 -27.83 -4.41
CA ALA A 240 -20.44 -28.54 -4.71
C ALA A 240 -20.61 -28.82 -6.21
N ALA A 241 -20.27 -27.85 -7.07
CA ALA A 241 -20.28 -28.03 -8.52
C ALA A 241 -19.29 -29.10 -8.99
N PHE A 242 -18.08 -29.13 -8.41
CA PHE A 242 -17.08 -30.16 -8.68
C PHE A 242 -17.57 -31.58 -8.34
N HIS A 243 -18.30 -31.73 -7.23
CA HIS A 243 -18.90 -33.01 -6.83
C HIS A 243 -20.14 -33.40 -7.65
N GLY A 244 -20.71 -32.48 -8.45
CA GLY A 244 -21.82 -32.75 -9.36
C GLY A 244 -23.18 -32.94 -8.68
N ASP A 245 -23.34 -32.55 -7.41
CA ASP A 245 -24.58 -32.70 -6.66
C ASP A 245 -25.53 -31.51 -6.89
N VAL A 246 -26.47 -31.70 -7.81
CA VAL A 246 -27.43 -30.66 -8.23
C VAL A 246 -28.34 -30.22 -7.08
N ALA A 247 -28.73 -31.14 -6.18
CA ALA A 247 -29.61 -30.80 -5.06
C ALA A 247 -28.89 -29.90 -4.05
N VAL A 248 -27.60 -30.17 -3.79
CA VAL A 248 -26.76 -29.33 -2.94
C VAL A 248 -26.56 -27.95 -3.57
N LEU A 249 -26.28 -27.88 -4.88
CA LEU A 249 -26.16 -26.61 -5.60
C LEU A 249 -27.42 -25.77 -5.50
N GLN A 250 -28.58 -26.35 -5.79
CA GLN A 250 -29.88 -25.66 -5.71
C GLN A 250 -30.10 -25.11 -4.29
N ARG A 251 -29.80 -25.91 -3.27
CA ARG A 251 -29.93 -25.52 -1.87
C ARG A 251 -29.00 -24.36 -1.49
N LEU A 252 -27.74 -24.40 -1.91
CA LEU A 252 -26.79 -23.31 -1.68
C LEU A 252 -27.27 -21.99 -2.31
N VAL A 253 -27.83 -22.03 -3.51
CA VAL A 253 -28.35 -20.85 -4.22
C VAL A 253 -29.65 -20.34 -3.60
N ASP A 254 -30.63 -21.22 -3.41
CA ASP A 254 -31.98 -20.81 -3.00
C ASP A 254 -32.05 -20.44 -1.52
N GLU A 255 -31.49 -21.27 -0.64
CA GLU A 255 -31.60 -21.08 0.82
C GLU A 255 -30.52 -20.13 1.33
N PHE A 256 -29.29 -20.26 0.85
CA PHE A 256 -28.14 -19.52 1.40
C PHE A 256 -27.69 -18.34 0.53
N LYS A 257 -28.29 -18.14 -0.66
CA LYS A 257 -27.94 -17.04 -1.58
C LYS A 257 -26.48 -17.11 -2.05
N ALA A 258 -26.00 -18.32 -2.31
CA ALA A 258 -24.72 -18.50 -2.99
C ALA A 258 -24.73 -17.75 -4.34
N ASP A 259 -23.67 -17.01 -4.59
CA ASP A 259 -23.53 -16.21 -5.81
C ASP A 259 -23.10 -17.11 -6.97
N VAL A 260 -24.01 -17.34 -7.91
CA VAL A 260 -23.77 -18.17 -9.11
C VAL A 260 -22.79 -17.53 -10.08
N CYS A 261 -22.56 -16.22 -9.97
CA CYS A 261 -21.56 -15.49 -10.76
C CYS A 261 -20.21 -15.38 -10.04
N LEU A 262 -20.08 -15.94 -8.83
CA LEU A 262 -18.84 -15.93 -8.08
C LEU A 262 -17.79 -16.75 -8.82
N ARG A 263 -16.78 -16.07 -9.36
CA ARG A 263 -15.62 -16.69 -10.00
C ARG A 263 -14.62 -17.16 -8.95
N SER A 264 -13.84 -18.21 -9.25
CA SER A 264 -12.61 -18.55 -8.49
C SER A 264 -11.62 -17.37 -8.49
N LYS A 265 -10.62 -17.35 -7.61
CA LYS A 265 -9.67 -16.21 -7.59
C LYS A 265 -8.90 -16.14 -8.91
N SER A 266 -8.47 -17.29 -9.42
CA SER A 266 -7.91 -17.46 -10.77
C SER A 266 -8.87 -16.97 -11.87
N GLY A 267 -10.16 -17.30 -11.78
CA GLY A 267 -11.19 -16.84 -12.71
C GLY A 267 -11.40 -15.32 -12.68
N GLN A 268 -11.14 -14.67 -11.55
CA GLN A 268 -11.16 -13.21 -11.42
C GLN A 268 -9.95 -12.57 -12.10
N PHE A 269 -8.73 -13.08 -11.88
CA PHE A 269 -7.56 -12.57 -12.60
C PHE A 269 -7.70 -12.79 -14.10
N GLN A 270 -8.19 -13.95 -14.53
CA GLN A 270 -8.47 -14.20 -15.94
C GLN A 270 -9.48 -13.21 -16.52
N ALA A 271 -10.56 -12.90 -15.79
CA ALA A 271 -11.54 -11.90 -16.20
C ALA A 271 -10.90 -10.49 -16.29
N LEU A 272 -10.07 -10.12 -15.30
CA LEU A 272 -9.37 -8.84 -15.31
C LEU A 272 -8.52 -8.68 -16.59
N LEU A 273 -7.70 -9.69 -16.93
CA LEU A 273 -6.86 -9.64 -18.12
C LEU A 273 -7.69 -9.54 -19.41
N GLN A 274 -8.86 -10.18 -19.46
CA GLN A 274 -9.78 -10.09 -20.61
C GLN A 274 -10.45 -8.72 -20.70
N ASP A 275 -10.97 -8.20 -19.58
CA ASP A 275 -11.75 -6.96 -19.53
C ASP A 275 -10.92 -5.72 -19.85
N VAL A 276 -9.60 -5.76 -19.54
CA VAL A 276 -8.66 -4.66 -19.79
C VAL A 276 -7.73 -4.91 -20.97
N HIS A 277 -7.97 -5.98 -21.73
CA HIS A 277 -7.29 -6.22 -23.01
C HIS A 277 -7.90 -5.32 -24.09
N LYS A 278 -7.05 -4.49 -24.70
CA LYS A 278 -7.45 -3.70 -25.87
C LYS A 278 -7.26 -4.51 -27.15
N SER A 279 -8.35 -4.81 -27.84
CA SER A 279 -8.36 -5.64 -29.05
C SER A 279 -8.15 -4.89 -30.38
N HIS A 280 -8.25 -3.55 -30.38
CA HIS A 280 -8.13 -2.72 -31.58
C HIS A 280 -7.24 -1.50 -31.32
N ASN A 281 -6.55 -0.98 -32.34
CA ASN A 281 -5.63 0.16 -32.23
C ASN A 281 -4.66 0.01 -31.04
N ASN A 282 -4.11 -1.18 -30.90
CA ASN A 282 -3.48 -1.68 -29.68
C ASN A 282 -1.97 -1.92 -29.84
N TRP A 283 -1.42 -1.55 -30.99
CA TRP A 283 0.01 -1.57 -31.25
C TRP A 283 0.61 -0.18 -31.02
N THR A 284 1.72 -0.11 -30.30
CA THR A 284 2.55 1.10 -30.22
C THR A 284 4.00 0.79 -30.55
N ARG A 285 4.80 1.84 -30.75
CA ARG A 285 6.26 1.72 -30.98
C ARG A 285 6.97 1.01 -29.83
N ASP A 286 6.45 1.04 -28.61
CA ASP A 286 7.12 0.43 -27.46
C ASP A 286 7.09 -1.11 -27.53
N ARG A 287 6.26 -1.67 -28.40
CA ARG A 287 6.23 -3.10 -28.72
C ARG A 287 7.38 -3.55 -29.63
N ARG A 288 8.13 -2.62 -30.23
CA ARG A 288 9.34 -2.98 -30.98
C ARG A 288 10.31 -3.67 -30.03
N ARG A 289 10.77 -4.87 -30.39
CA ARG A 289 11.65 -5.70 -29.54
C ARG A 289 11.03 -6.06 -28.18
N ALA A 290 9.70 -6.18 -28.09
CA ALA A 290 8.99 -6.67 -26.90
C ALA A 290 9.02 -8.21 -26.78
N THR A 291 10.20 -8.78 -27.04
CA THR A 291 10.56 -10.20 -26.94
C THR A 291 11.68 -10.36 -25.92
N ASP A 292 12.04 -11.60 -25.61
CA ASP A 292 13.06 -11.95 -24.62
C ASP A 292 14.51 -11.69 -25.09
N GLY A 293 14.68 -10.90 -26.15
CA GLY A 293 15.97 -10.59 -26.75
C GLY A 293 16.52 -11.70 -27.65
N GLU A 294 15.91 -12.89 -27.65
CA GLU A 294 16.29 -14.00 -28.55
C GLU A 294 15.74 -13.82 -29.96
N VAL A 295 14.60 -13.12 -30.07
CA VAL A 295 13.94 -12.83 -31.34
C VAL A 295 14.20 -11.37 -31.70
N GLU A 296 15.16 -11.12 -32.60
CA GLU A 296 15.43 -9.81 -33.20
C GLU A 296 14.36 -9.45 -34.24
N ASP A 297 13.11 -9.28 -33.78
CA ASP A 297 12.03 -8.77 -34.61
C ASP A 297 11.75 -7.30 -34.31
N GLU A 298 11.76 -6.48 -35.36
CA GLU A 298 11.43 -5.06 -35.27
C GLU A 298 9.96 -4.81 -34.95
N SER A 299 9.08 -5.81 -35.08
CA SER A 299 7.64 -5.68 -34.80
C SER A 299 7.05 -6.93 -34.15
N THR A 300 7.16 -7.05 -32.83
CA THR A 300 6.43 -8.06 -32.06
C THR A 300 4.91 -7.86 -32.24
N PRO A 301 4.14 -8.91 -32.61
CA PRO A 301 2.69 -8.78 -32.77
C PRO A 301 2.01 -8.51 -31.42
N VAL A 302 0.82 -7.90 -31.48
CA VAL A 302 -0.02 -7.76 -30.29
C VAL A 302 -0.74 -9.11 -30.05
N PRO A 303 -0.71 -9.66 -28.84
CA PRO A 303 -1.50 -10.84 -28.49
C PRO A 303 -2.99 -10.63 -28.75
N GLN A 304 -3.71 -11.67 -29.17
CA GLN A 304 -5.18 -11.65 -29.28
C GLN A 304 -5.86 -11.82 -27.91
N GLY A 305 -5.09 -12.19 -26.89
CA GLY A 305 -5.56 -12.34 -25.53
C GLY A 305 -4.44 -12.82 -24.60
N TYR A 306 -4.82 -13.07 -23.35
CA TYR A 306 -3.91 -13.51 -22.30
C TYR A 306 -4.55 -14.64 -21.49
N GLU A 307 -3.77 -15.68 -21.22
CA GLU A 307 -4.13 -16.76 -20.32
C GLU A 307 -3.48 -16.51 -18.97
N PHE A 308 -4.30 -16.38 -17.92
CA PHE A 308 -3.84 -16.31 -16.54
C PHE A 308 -3.31 -17.69 -16.10
N VAL A 309 -2.14 -17.70 -15.48
CA VAL A 309 -1.51 -18.92 -14.95
C VAL A 309 -1.49 -18.91 -13.43
N ALA A 310 -0.96 -17.85 -12.81
CA ALA A 310 -0.84 -17.74 -11.36
C ALA A 310 -0.73 -16.29 -10.89
N ALA A 311 -1.02 -16.04 -9.61
CA ALA A 311 -0.77 -14.77 -8.95
C ALA A 311 -0.18 -15.00 -7.56
N PHE A 312 0.83 -14.20 -7.19
CA PHE A 312 1.41 -14.18 -5.85
C PHE A 312 1.11 -12.84 -5.21
N ARG A 313 0.44 -12.89 -4.06
CA ARG A 313 0.22 -11.70 -3.24
C ARG A 313 1.49 -11.31 -2.51
N ASN A 314 1.80 -10.03 -2.52
CA ASN A 314 2.84 -9.45 -1.70
C ASN A 314 2.31 -9.29 -0.26
N GLU A 315 3.04 -9.80 0.71
CA GLU A 315 2.72 -9.72 2.15
C GLU A 315 3.75 -8.89 2.92
N ASN A 316 4.46 -8.00 2.23
CA ASN A 316 5.47 -7.13 2.84
C ASN A 316 4.80 -6.06 3.72
N ALA A 317 4.67 -6.35 5.01
CA ALA A 317 3.98 -5.49 5.97
C ALA A 317 4.64 -4.12 6.18
N ALA A 318 5.96 -4.01 5.98
CA ALA A 318 6.67 -2.74 6.07
C ALA A 318 6.30 -1.81 4.91
N LEU A 319 6.37 -2.30 3.67
CA LEU A 319 5.95 -1.52 2.49
C LEU A 319 4.46 -1.20 2.52
N TRP A 320 3.64 -2.16 2.95
CA TRP A 320 2.21 -1.96 3.14
C TRP A 320 1.92 -0.83 4.12
N ARG A 321 2.69 -0.73 5.22
CA ARG A 321 2.57 0.37 6.17
C ARG A 321 2.87 1.72 5.54
N THR A 322 3.97 1.83 4.80
CA THR A 322 4.37 3.09 4.15
C THR A 322 3.28 3.57 3.22
N TYR A 323 2.80 2.65 2.40
CA TYR A 323 1.71 2.87 1.47
C TYR A 323 0.45 3.37 2.19
N GLN A 324 0.01 2.68 3.26
CA GLN A 324 -1.15 3.08 4.05
C GLN A 324 -0.99 4.47 4.68
N ILE A 325 0.18 4.80 5.24
CA ILE A 325 0.44 6.11 5.83
C ILE A 325 0.26 7.20 4.77
N ASN A 326 0.89 7.06 3.61
CA ASN A 326 0.76 8.06 2.55
C ASN A 326 -0.65 8.11 1.97
N ARG A 327 -1.35 6.98 1.89
CA ARG A 327 -2.75 6.95 1.48
C ARG A 327 -3.63 7.80 2.40
N GLU A 328 -3.48 7.66 3.72
CA GLU A 328 -4.25 8.47 4.68
C GLU A 328 -3.87 9.96 4.63
N ILE A 329 -2.58 10.28 4.41
CA ILE A 329 -2.11 11.66 4.23
C ILE A 329 -2.76 12.28 2.99
N VAL A 330 -2.72 11.58 1.85
CA VAL A 330 -3.29 12.05 0.58
C VAL A 330 -4.81 12.14 0.68
N LYS A 331 -5.47 11.16 1.31
CA LYS A 331 -6.91 11.20 1.61
C LYS A 331 -7.29 12.49 2.33
N GLY A 332 -6.61 12.79 3.44
CA GLY A 332 -6.84 14.03 4.18
C GLY A 332 -6.69 15.27 3.29
N ARG A 333 -5.69 15.32 2.42
CA ARG A 333 -5.50 16.46 1.49
C ARG A 333 -6.59 16.57 0.43
N CYS A 334 -7.05 15.43 -0.09
CA CYS A 334 -8.12 15.37 -1.08
C CYS A 334 -9.46 15.81 -0.50
N GLU A 335 -9.80 15.34 0.71
CA GLU A 335 -11.05 15.69 1.40
C GLU A 335 -11.15 17.19 1.73
N HIS A 336 -10.03 17.87 1.96
CA HIS A 336 -9.98 19.32 2.21
C HIS A 336 -9.95 20.16 0.94
N ASN A 337 -9.91 19.53 -0.24
CA ASN A 337 -9.89 20.24 -1.51
C ASN A 337 -11.25 20.13 -2.20
N ALA A 338 -12.01 21.23 -2.18
CA ALA A 338 -13.36 21.27 -2.79
C ALA A 338 -13.37 21.03 -4.31
N SER A 339 -12.23 21.18 -4.99
CA SER A 339 -12.09 20.92 -6.44
C SER A 339 -11.57 19.52 -6.77
N PHE A 340 -11.36 18.67 -5.77
CA PHE A 340 -10.88 17.31 -5.98
C PHE A 340 -11.92 16.47 -6.74
N GLN A 341 -11.48 15.87 -7.84
CA GLN A 341 -12.26 14.93 -8.63
C GLN A 341 -11.55 13.58 -8.66
N GLN A 342 -12.33 12.52 -8.45
CA GLN A 342 -11.86 11.16 -8.60
C GLN A 342 -11.70 10.81 -10.08
N TRP A 343 -10.73 9.97 -10.38
CA TRP A 343 -10.52 9.39 -11.69
C TRP A 343 -10.82 7.90 -11.64
N VAL A 344 -11.45 7.38 -12.69
CA VAL A 344 -11.84 5.98 -12.78
C VAL A 344 -11.02 5.32 -13.90
N PRO A 345 -9.97 4.55 -13.58
CA PRO A 345 -9.19 3.84 -14.60
C PRO A 345 -10.00 2.70 -15.23
N TRP A 346 -9.59 2.22 -16.40
CA TRP A 346 -10.30 1.12 -17.08
C TRP A 346 -10.29 -0.18 -16.27
N THR A 347 -9.23 -0.42 -15.49
CA THR A 347 -9.18 -1.48 -14.49
C THR A 347 -10.33 -1.44 -13.50
N ALA A 348 -10.92 -0.28 -13.19
CA ALA A 348 -12.09 -0.20 -12.32
C ALA A 348 -13.34 -0.88 -12.92
N SER A 349 -13.45 -0.91 -14.26
CA SER A 349 -14.52 -1.65 -14.94
C SER A 349 -14.28 -3.15 -14.85
N GLY A 350 -13.02 -3.60 -15.02
CA GLY A 350 -12.66 -5.02 -14.83
C GLY A 350 -12.70 -5.45 -13.36
N THR A 351 -12.38 -4.56 -12.42
CA THR A 351 -12.34 -4.88 -10.99
C THR A 351 -13.73 -4.94 -10.35
N LYS A 352 -14.76 -4.31 -10.94
CA LYS A 352 -16.16 -4.56 -10.55
C LYS A 352 -16.52 -6.05 -10.66
N THR A 353 -15.89 -6.79 -11.58
CA THR A 353 -16.04 -8.24 -11.76
C THR A 353 -15.12 -9.06 -10.84
N VAL A 354 -14.13 -8.41 -10.23
CA VAL A 354 -13.06 -9.02 -9.45
C VAL A 354 -13.24 -8.64 -7.99
N THR A 355 -14.09 -9.39 -7.31
CA THR A 355 -14.13 -9.46 -5.85
C THR A 355 -12.84 -10.13 -5.34
N LEU A 356 -11.68 -9.46 -5.46
CA LEU A 356 -10.50 -9.72 -4.61
C LEU A 356 -10.84 -9.46 -3.12
N GLN A 357 -12.03 -8.92 -2.88
CA GLN A 357 -12.74 -8.67 -1.62
C GLN A 357 -13.11 -9.94 -0.82
N GLY A 358 -12.30 -11.01 -0.91
CA GLY A 358 -12.35 -12.12 0.03
C GLY A 358 -11.77 -11.70 1.38
N ARG A 359 -12.56 -11.01 2.21
CA ARG A 359 -12.34 -10.70 3.64
C ARG A 359 -10.88 -10.72 4.14
N LEU A 360 -10.13 -9.70 3.71
CA LEU A 360 -9.26 -8.85 4.53
C LEU A 360 -9.34 -7.45 3.92
N ASP A 361 -10.15 -6.59 4.56
CA ASP A 361 -10.43 -5.15 4.44
C ASP A 361 -9.53 -4.24 3.56
N PHE A 362 -9.40 -4.49 2.26
CA PHE A 362 -8.72 -3.56 1.36
C PHE A 362 -9.58 -3.20 0.16
N GLU A 363 -10.73 -2.60 0.45
CA GLU A 363 -11.39 -1.73 -0.54
C GLU A 363 -10.41 -0.64 -0.99
N LEU A 364 -10.53 -0.24 -2.26
CA LEU A 364 -9.83 0.95 -2.73
C LEU A 364 -10.35 2.15 -1.94
N GLU A 365 -9.44 2.93 -1.35
CA GLU A 365 -9.78 4.13 -0.61
C GLU A 365 -10.15 5.25 -1.58
N ALA A 366 -11.45 5.42 -1.80
CA ALA A 366 -12.00 6.42 -2.69
C ALA A 366 -11.56 7.85 -2.28
N GLY A 367 -11.41 8.13 -0.98
CA GLY A 367 -10.94 9.42 -0.49
C GLY A 367 -9.51 9.76 -0.93
N ALA A 368 -8.68 8.74 -1.21
CA ALA A 368 -7.32 8.89 -1.73
C ALA A 368 -7.23 8.76 -3.27
N ASN A 369 -8.36 8.61 -3.97
CA ASN A 369 -8.38 8.25 -5.39
C ASN A 369 -7.54 6.98 -5.66
N GLU A 370 -7.68 5.96 -4.82
CA GLU A 370 -6.88 4.74 -4.94
C GLU A 370 -7.27 3.95 -6.20
N TRP A 371 -6.27 3.49 -6.96
CA TRP A 371 -6.45 2.76 -8.21
C TRP A 371 -5.76 1.40 -8.19
N PHE A 372 -6.35 0.44 -8.90
CA PHE A 372 -5.62 -0.74 -9.36
C PHE A 372 -5.03 -0.47 -10.73
N LEU A 373 -3.71 -0.59 -10.89
CA LEU A 373 -3.06 -0.40 -12.18
C LEU A 373 -1.98 -1.46 -12.40
N PHE A 374 -1.70 -1.76 -13.67
CA PHE A 374 -0.67 -2.70 -14.05
C PHE A 374 0.69 -2.02 -14.17
N HIS A 375 1.74 -2.76 -13.84
CA HIS A 375 3.14 -2.45 -14.11
C HIS A 375 3.80 -3.70 -14.70
N ALA A 376 4.80 -3.58 -15.58
CA ALA A 376 5.58 -4.73 -16.02
C ALA A 376 7.07 -4.45 -15.92
N SER A 377 7.77 -5.52 -15.62
CA SER A 377 9.21 -5.63 -15.68
C SER A 377 9.56 -7.11 -15.84
N ILE A 378 10.85 -7.41 -15.87
CA ILE A 378 11.32 -8.79 -15.83
C ILE A 378 10.99 -9.43 -14.46
N PRO A 379 10.83 -10.77 -14.39
CA PRO A 379 10.41 -11.45 -13.16
C PRO A 379 11.26 -11.09 -11.93
N GLU A 380 12.58 -11.00 -12.09
CA GLU A 380 13.54 -10.68 -11.03
C GLU A 380 13.34 -9.26 -10.49
N ALA A 381 13.04 -8.31 -11.38
CA ALA A 381 12.80 -6.92 -11.02
C ALA A 381 11.49 -6.76 -10.24
N LEU A 382 10.42 -7.45 -10.64
CA LEU A 382 9.15 -7.43 -9.89
C LEU A 382 9.30 -8.05 -8.49
N ARG A 383 10.07 -9.15 -8.36
CA ARG A 383 10.43 -9.71 -7.05
C ARG A 383 11.27 -8.73 -6.22
N GLY A 384 12.18 -8.00 -6.85
CA GLY A 384 12.93 -6.91 -6.22
C GLY A 384 12.01 -5.83 -5.67
N ILE A 385 11.08 -5.33 -6.50
CA ILE A 385 10.07 -4.33 -6.11
C ILE A 385 9.19 -4.83 -4.97
N ALA A 386 8.74 -6.09 -4.99
CA ALA A 386 7.95 -6.67 -3.90
C ALA A 386 8.71 -6.69 -2.56
N ARG A 387 10.04 -6.84 -2.60
CA ARG A 387 10.90 -6.85 -1.41
C ARG A 387 11.25 -5.46 -0.90
N THR A 388 11.53 -4.51 -1.79
CA THR A 388 12.15 -3.22 -1.41
C THR A 388 11.32 -1.98 -1.77
N GLY A 389 10.21 -2.15 -2.47
CA GLY A 389 9.36 -1.07 -2.97
C GLY A 389 9.83 -0.53 -4.32
N PHE A 390 9.05 0.40 -4.89
CA PHE A 390 9.45 1.14 -6.08
C PHE A 390 10.59 2.11 -5.74
N LYS A 391 11.61 2.20 -6.61
CA LYS A 391 12.78 3.07 -6.42
C LYS A 391 12.85 4.07 -7.56
N MET A 392 12.92 5.36 -7.24
CA MET A 392 12.94 6.42 -8.26
C MET A 392 14.27 6.44 -9.03
N ALA A 393 15.37 5.99 -8.43
CA ALA A 393 16.67 5.85 -9.09
C ALA A 393 16.69 4.86 -10.27
N ASN A 394 15.71 3.96 -10.39
CA ASN A 394 15.65 2.94 -11.45
C ASN A 394 14.64 3.25 -12.56
N VAL A 395 13.91 4.35 -12.44
CA VAL A 395 12.77 4.70 -13.31
C VAL A 395 13.17 5.00 -14.76
N ALA A 396 14.42 5.37 -15.03
CA ALA A 396 14.91 5.71 -16.37
C ALA A 396 15.53 4.53 -17.16
N LYS A 397 15.61 3.32 -16.58
CA LYS A 397 16.36 2.19 -17.17
C LYS A 397 15.51 1.24 -18.03
N GLY A 398 14.19 1.41 -18.06
CA GLY A 398 13.25 0.43 -18.62
C GLY A 398 12.75 0.68 -20.05
N ALA A 399 13.07 1.82 -20.67
CA ALA A 399 12.66 2.15 -22.04
C ALA A 399 13.86 2.55 -22.88
N ASP A 400 13.89 2.09 -24.14
CA ASP A 400 14.96 2.31 -25.10
C ASP A 400 15.01 3.79 -25.57
N SER A 401 15.24 4.75 -24.66
CA SER A 401 15.52 6.13 -25.05
C SER A 401 16.22 6.92 -23.95
N THR A 402 17.25 7.62 -24.41
CA THR A 402 18.13 8.59 -23.76
C THR A 402 17.43 9.83 -23.15
N GLY A 403 16.15 9.76 -22.74
CA GLY A 403 15.37 10.97 -22.37
C GLY A 403 14.15 10.80 -21.46
N GLY A 404 14.02 9.69 -20.72
CA GLY A 404 12.93 9.45 -19.77
C GLY A 404 11.54 9.28 -20.41
N GLY A 405 10.57 8.80 -19.62
CA GLY A 405 9.20 8.61 -20.08
C GLY A 405 8.49 9.92 -20.48
N LEU A 406 7.31 9.81 -21.09
CA LEU A 406 6.59 10.96 -21.67
C LEU A 406 6.20 12.02 -20.63
N TYR A 407 5.84 11.60 -19.40
CA TYR A 407 5.41 12.46 -18.30
C TYR A 407 6.50 12.62 -17.23
N GLY A 408 7.76 12.63 -17.67
CA GLY A 408 8.92 12.78 -16.80
C GLY A 408 9.37 11.50 -16.10
N GLU A 409 10.28 11.69 -15.15
CA GLU A 409 10.87 10.62 -14.33
C GLU A 409 9.95 10.26 -13.16
N GLY A 410 9.07 9.27 -13.37
CA GLY A 410 8.29 8.63 -12.31
C GLY A 410 7.96 7.18 -12.65
N THR A 411 7.40 6.42 -11.72
CA THR A 411 7.02 5.03 -11.98
C THR A 411 5.75 4.98 -12.84
N TYR A 412 5.85 4.30 -13.99
CA TYR A 412 4.76 4.20 -14.97
C TYR A 412 3.88 2.98 -14.71
N PHE A 413 2.58 3.19 -14.88
CA PHE A 413 1.54 2.17 -14.82
C PHE A 413 0.58 2.35 -15.99
N SER A 414 -0.22 1.33 -16.28
CA SER A 414 -1.33 1.42 -17.22
C SER A 414 -2.55 0.67 -16.71
N ASP A 415 -3.73 1.10 -17.14
CA ASP A 415 -4.99 0.43 -16.88
C ASP A 415 -5.34 -0.62 -17.96
N SER A 416 -4.41 -0.92 -18.87
CA SER A 416 -4.52 -2.00 -19.86
C SER A 416 -3.36 -2.98 -19.76
N ILE A 417 -3.67 -4.27 -19.66
CA ILE A 417 -2.67 -5.33 -19.76
C ILE A 417 -1.95 -5.29 -21.12
N THR A 418 -2.64 -4.88 -22.18
CA THR A 418 -2.04 -4.80 -23.52
C THR A 418 -0.90 -3.80 -23.57
N LYS A 419 -1.01 -2.64 -22.92
CA LYS A 419 0.10 -1.67 -22.83
C LYS A 419 1.26 -2.26 -22.01
N VAL A 420 0.93 -2.80 -20.85
CA VAL A 420 1.93 -3.32 -19.91
C VAL A 420 2.72 -4.49 -20.51
N ASP A 421 2.09 -5.34 -21.29
CA ASP A 421 2.72 -6.46 -22.00
C ASP A 421 3.84 -6.04 -22.97
N GLU A 422 3.87 -4.78 -23.44
CA GLU A 422 4.98 -4.23 -24.24
C GLU A 422 6.30 -4.19 -23.44
N TYR A 423 6.22 -4.12 -22.11
CA TYR A 423 7.37 -4.06 -21.21
C TYR A 423 7.64 -5.39 -20.49
N ALA A 424 6.77 -6.38 -20.64
CA ALA A 424 6.96 -7.74 -20.13
C ALA A 424 7.89 -8.54 -21.06
N ARG A 425 9.10 -8.02 -21.30
CA ARG A 425 10.00 -8.46 -22.38
C ARG A 425 10.52 -9.89 -22.18
N LYS A 426 10.88 -10.28 -20.95
CA LYS A 426 11.44 -11.61 -20.65
C LYS A 426 10.38 -12.60 -20.16
N ARG A 427 10.49 -13.84 -20.64
CA ARG A 427 9.81 -15.01 -20.07
C ARG A 427 10.53 -15.49 -18.81
N VAL A 428 9.79 -16.20 -17.98
CA VAL A 428 10.36 -17.00 -16.88
C VAL A 428 11.21 -18.12 -17.48
N ALA A 429 12.43 -18.26 -16.96
CA ALA A 429 13.44 -19.18 -17.47
C ALA A 429 13.01 -20.66 -17.41
N LEU A 430 13.62 -21.46 -18.31
CA LEU A 430 13.48 -22.92 -18.35
C LEU A 430 13.85 -23.55 -17.00
N GLY A 431 13.03 -24.48 -16.51
CA GLY A 431 13.22 -25.18 -15.25
C GLY A 431 12.82 -24.39 -13.99
N ALA A 432 12.36 -23.14 -14.13
CA ALA A 432 11.81 -22.37 -13.03
C ALA A 432 10.29 -22.57 -12.88
N GLU A 433 9.76 -22.26 -11.69
CA GLU A 433 8.31 -22.25 -11.46
C GLU A 433 7.64 -21.23 -12.39
N PHE A 434 6.61 -21.67 -13.13
CA PHE A 434 5.92 -20.93 -14.20
C PHE A 434 6.77 -20.66 -15.45
N GLU A 435 7.66 -21.59 -15.79
CA GLU A 435 8.40 -21.62 -17.05
C GLU A 435 7.57 -21.14 -18.26
N GLY A 436 8.19 -20.29 -19.08
CA GLY A 436 7.60 -19.76 -20.31
C GLY A 436 6.54 -18.67 -20.09
N CYS A 437 6.09 -18.43 -18.85
CA CYS A 437 5.16 -17.33 -18.56
C CYS A 437 5.85 -15.97 -18.64
N ARG A 438 5.06 -14.94 -18.90
CA ARG A 438 5.43 -13.54 -18.71
C ARG A 438 4.88 -13.03 -17.39
N THR A 439 5.46 -11.94 -16.91
CA THR A 439 5.08 -11.35 -15.62
C THR A 439 4.60 -9.92 -15.77
N ALA A 440 3.49 -9.63 -15.11
CA ALA A 440 3.04 -8.28 -14.82
C ALA A 440 2.79 -8.16 -13.30
N ALA A 441 2.74 -6.95 -12.81
CA ALA A 441 2.34 -6.62 -11.46
C ALA A 441 0.99 -5.92 -11.48
N LEU A 442 0.09 -6.30 -10.57
CA LEU A 442 -1.09 -5.51 -10.23
C LEU A 442 -0.79 -4.73 -8.95
N CYS A 443 -0.86 -3.42 -9.06
CA CYS A 443 -0.43 -2.49 -8.02
C CYS A 443 -1.60 -1.66 -7.51
N ARG A 444 -1.61 -1.40 -6.21
CA ARG A 444 -2.39 -0.29 -5.64
C ARG A 444 -1.60 0.99 -5.82
N VAL A 445 -2.26 2.00 -6.37
CA VAL A 445 -1.64 3.29 -6.68
C VAL A 445 -2.49 4.40 -6.10
N ILE A 446 -1.85 5.29 -5.32
CA ILE A 446 -2.52 6.47 -4.78
C ILE A 446 -2.60 7.50 -5.90
N GLY A 447 -3.78 7.69 -6.48
CA GLY A 447 -4.00 8.71 -7.49
C GLY A 447 -4.01 10.12 -6.92
N GLY A 448 -4.59 10.30 -5.72
CA GLY A 448 -4.86 11.59 -5.12
C GLY A 448 -5.47 12.60 -6.10
N ARG A 449 -5.20 13.89 -5.86
CA ARG A 449 -5.27 14.92 -6.92
C ARG A 449 -4.30 14.55 -8.02
N HIS A 450 -4.81 14.21 -9.20
CA HIS A 450 -4.00 13.84 -10.35
C HIS A 450 -3.91 15.02 -11.33
N PHE A 451 -2.79 15.15 -12.02
CA PHE A 451 -2.67 16.00 -13.19
C PHE A 451 -3.21 15.24 -14.40
N TYR A 452 -4.36 15.66 -14.91
CA TYR A 452 -4.93 15.09 -16.14
C TYR A 452 -4.36 15.80 -17.37
N THR A 453 -3.94 15.03 -18.37
CA THR A 453 -3.59 15.58 -19.68
C THR A 453 -3.98 14.64 -20.80
N ASP A 454 -4.63 15.20 -21.82
CA ASP A 454 -4.96 14.57 -23.10
C ASP A 454 -4.27 15.28 -24.27
N SER A 455 -3.19 16.01 -23.99
CA SER A 455 -2.40 16.77 -24.97
C SER A 455 -1.04 16.13 -25.21
N ASP A 456 -0.40 16.43 -26.35
CA ASP A 456 0.99 16.04 -26.57
C ASP A 456 1.92 16.81 -25.62
N ILE A 457 3.01 16.17 -25.19
CA ILE A 457 3.95 16.69 -24.20
C ILE A 457 5.27 17.04 -24.86
N GLU A 458 5.73 18.27 -24.67
CA GLU A 458 7.04 18.70 -25.14
C GLU A 458 8.17 18.22 -24.22
N GLN A 459 9.37 18.02 -24.77
CA GLN A 459 10.51 17.54 -23.99
C GLN A 459 10.90 18.50 -22.85
N SER A 460 10.67 19.81 -23.02
CA SER A 460 10.90 20.85 -22.01
C SER A 460 9.99 20.74 -20.79
N ASP A 461 8.81 20.14 -20.95
CA ASP A 461 7.77 20.12 -19.91
C ASP A 461 7.91 18.90 -19.00
N LYS A 462 8.66 17.87 -19.45
CA LYS A 462 8.81 16.59 -18.73
C LYS A 462 9.25 16.74 -17.28
N SER A 463 10.16 17.67 -16.98
CA SER A 463 10.68 17.88 -15.63
C SER A 463 9.65 18.52 -14.70
N GLN A 464 8.70 19.29 -15.25
CA GLN A 464 7.67 19.98 -14.49
C GLN A 464 6.70 18.99 -13.85
N PHE A 465 6.48 17.82 -14.46
CA PHE A 465 5.61 16.79 -13.92
C PHE A 465 6.06 16.28 -12.53
N LYS A 466 7.34 15.90 -12.44
CA LYS A 466 7.94 15.46 -11.18
C LYS A 466 7.98 16.61 -10.18
N LEU A 467 8.35 17.80 -10.64
CA LEU A 467 8.48 18.97 -9.77
C LEU A 467 7.14 19.36 -9.15
N GLY A 468 6.07 19.48 -9.96
CA GLY A 468 4.73 19.81 -9.49
C GLY A 468 4.18 18.77 -8.52
N ALA A 469 4.46 17.48 -8.74
CA ALA A 469 4.06 16.44 -7.80
C ALA A 469 4.76 16.55 -6.43
N LEU A 470 6.09 16.75 -6.43
CA LEU A 470 6.88 16.87 -5.19
C LEU A 470 6.63 18.20 -4.46
N GLN A 471 6.22 19.22 -5.21
CA GLN A 471 5.67 20.49 -4.73
C GLN A 471 4.17 20.41 -4.44
N GLY A 472 3.57 19.22 -4.43
CA GLY A 472 2.19 18.98 -4.00
C GLY A 472 1.09 19.71 -4.77
N GLU A 473 1.36 20.16 -6.00
CA GLU A 473 0.33 20.61 -6.94
C GLU A 473 -0.61 19.45 -7.33
N TYR A 474 -0.08 18.24 -7.35
CA TYR A 474 -0.80 16.99 -7.54
C TYR A 474 0.03 15.85 -6.92
N HIS A 475 -0.49 14.62 -6.96
CA HIS A 475 0.14 13.43 -6.39
C HIS A 475 0.52 12.40 -7.46
N SER A 476 -0.10 12.50 -8.64
CA SER A 476 0.12 11.61 -9.77
C SER A 476 -0.21 12.32 -11.09
N THR A 477 0.16 11.73 -12.21
CA THR A 477 -0.24 12.15 -13.55
C THR A 477 -1.10 11.07 -14.20
N ALA A 478 -2.20 11.47 -14.86
CA ALA A 478 -3.04 10.61 -15.69
C ALA A 478 -3.00 11.12 -17.14
N GLY A 479 -2.20 10.44 -17.97
CA GLY A 479 -2.04 10.74 -19.38
C GLY A 479 -3.03 9.97 -20.25
N ASP A 480 -4.04 10.66 -20.78
CA ASP A 480 -5.14 10.07 -21.55
C ASP A 480 -4.87 10.05 -23.06
N ARG A 481 -3.84 9.28 -23.48
CA ARG A 481 -3.56 9.10 -24.91
C ARG A 481 -4.59 8.21 -25.61
N LEU A 482 -5.48 7.57 -24.85
CA LEU A 482 -6.67 6.94 -25.43
C LEU A 482 -7.57 8.02 -26.05
N LYS A 483 -7.81 9.14 -25.37
CA LYS A 483 -8.54 10.27 -25.95
C LYS A 483 -7.78 10.97 -27.08
N LEU A 484 -6.47 11.18 -26.92
CA LEU A 484 -5.67 11.93 -27.89
C LEU A 484 -5.38 11.16 -29.19
N LYS A 485 -4.91 9.91 -29.09
CA LYS A 485 -4.42 9.12 -30.25
C LYS A 485 -5.08 7.74 -30.35
N ASN A 486 -6.13 7.49 -29.58
CA ASN A 486 -6.79 6.18 -29.52
C ASN A 486 -5.79 5.03 -29.24
N ILE A 487 -4.85 5.25 -28.31
CA ILE A 487 -3.89 4.23 -27.84
C ILE A 487 -4.16 3.81 -26.39
N PHE A 488 -3.24 4.03 -25.46
CA PHE A 488 -3.33 3.61 -24.07
C PHE A 488 -3.25 4.79 -23.11
N ARG A 489 -3.84 4.64 -21.93
CA ARG A 489 -3.61 5.55 -20.82
C ARG A 489 -2.40 5.11 -20.03
N GLU A 490 -1.67 6.09 -19.55
CA GLU A 490 -0.50 5.88 -18.71
C GLU A 490 -0.66 6.73 -17.45
N TYR A 491 -0.24 6.17 -16.33
CA TYR A 491 -0.34 6.79 -15.02
C TYR A 491 1.05 6.83 -14.42
N VAL A 492 1.40 7.95 -13.79
CA VAL A 492 2.75 8.14 -13.25
C VAL A 492 2.66 8.64 -11.82
N VAL A 493 3.41 7.99 -10.92
CA VAL A 493 3.67 8.50 -9.58
C VAL A 493 5.15 8.81 -9.44
N TYR A 494 5.46 9.85 -8.65
CA TYR A 494 6.81 10.41 -8.54
C TYR A 494 7.47 10.10 -7.19
N ASP A 495 6.76 9.34 -6.35
CA ASP A 495 7.15 8.85 -5.04
C ASP A 495 6.89 7.34 -5.01
N GLY A 496 7.91 6.55 -4.67
CA GLY A 496 7.81 5.09 -4.66
C GLY A 496 6.82 4.55 -3.63
N SER A 497 6.56 5.31 -2.57
CA SER A 497 5.60 4.97 -1.53
C SER A 497 4.13 5.23 -1.92
N HIS A 498 3.90 5.92 -3.04
CA HIS A 498 2.56 6.10 -3.62
C HIS A 498 2.05 4.86 -4.37
N ALA A 499 2.87 3.80 -4.46
CA ALA A 499 2.48 2.55 -5.08
C ALA A 499 2.87 1.34 -4.21
N TYR A 500 1.99 0.34 -4.19
CA TYR A 500 2.24 -0.95 -3.57
C TYR A 500 2.00 -2.05 -4.60
N LEU A 501 3.04 -2.83 -4.89
CA LEU A 501 2.91 -4.05 -5.69
C LEU A 501 2.12 -5.06 -4.85
N GLU A 502 0.85 -5.30 -5.19
CA GLU A 502 -0.02 -6.20 -4.45
C GLU A 502 0.05 -7.62 -4.99
N TYR A 503 0.06 -7.79 -6.32
CA TYR A 503 0.20 -9.12 -6.93
C TYR A 503 1.26 -9.13 -8.02
N ILE A 504 2.07 -10.19 -8.06
CA ILE A 504 2.82 -10.59 -9.26
C ILE A 504 1.95 -11.61 -10.00
N ILE A 505 1.57 -11.28 -11.24
CA ILE A 505 0.73 -12.10 -12.12
C ILE A 505 1.60 -12.76 -13.19
N TYR A 506 1.45 -14.07 -13.33
CA TYR A 506 2.03 -14.90 -14.37
C TYR A 506 0.98 -15.20 -15.43
N TYR A 507 1.30 -14.95 -16.69
CA TYR A 507 0.37 -15.14 -17.80
C TYR A 507 1.09 -15.60 -19.08
N LYS A 508 0.33 -16.16 -20.02
CA LYS A 508 0.78 -16.49 -21.39
C LYS A 508 0.07 -15.63 -22.42
N ARG A 509 0.75 -15.29 -23.51
CA ARG A 509 0.15 -14.61 -24.66
C ARG A 509 -0.64 -15.62 -25.52
N LEU A 510 -1.77 -15.20 -26.05
CA LEU A 510 -2.62 -16.02 -26.92
C LEU A 510 -2.70 -15.45 -28.34
N GLY A 511 -2.90 -16.32 -29.33
CA GLY A 511 -3.17 -15.94 -30.72
C GLY A 511 -2.00 -15.33 -31.47
N ILE A 512 -0.77 -15.66 -31.07
CA ILE A 512 0.48 -15.30 -31.74
C ILE A 512 1.39 -16.53 -31.87
N ASP A 513 2.38 -16.46 -32.75
CA ASP A 513 3.38 -17.53 -32.93
C ASP A 513 4.14 -17.79 -31.62
N GLU A 514 4.43 -19.07 -31.35
CA GLU A 514 5.08 -19.56 -30.13
C GLU A 514 6.39 -18.84 -29.83
N LYS A 515 7.15 -18.44 -30.85
CA LYS A 515 8.39 -17.67 -30.65
C LYS A 515 8.15 -16.32 -29.95
N TYR A 516 6.97 -15.73 -30.09
CA TYR A 516 6.58 -14.46 -29.44
C TYR A 516 5.76 -14.64 -28.16
N CYS A 517 5.34 -15.88 -27.86
CA CYS A 517 4.52 -16.17 -26.67
C CYS A 517 5.19 -15.70 -25.37
#